data_AF-A0A925YIG6-F1
#
_entry.id   AF-A0A925YIG6-F1
#
_cell.length_a   1.000
_cell.length_b   1.000
_cell.length_c   1.000
_cell.angle_alpha   90.00
_cell.angle_beta   90.00
_cell.angle_gamma   90.00
#
_symmetry.space_group_name_H-M   'P 1'
#
loop_
_entity.id
_entity.type
_entity.pdbx_description
1 polymer ?
#
loop_
_entity_poly.entity_id
_entity_poly.type
_entity_poly.pdbx_seq_one_letter_code
_entity_poly.pdbx_strand_id
1 'polypeptide(L)' 'MKWETRYSSSEMMYVEVTATGVLSYLNSDRERATRYSFAQVLEGAADNEVGNVFGRDILAELKTVAQKHIGAPAKP' A
#
# COMPACT_ATOMS: atom_id res chain seq x y z
N MET A 1 -4.01 0.89 8.43
CA MET A 1 -5.03 1.23 7.40
C MET A 1 -5.02 0.12 6.36
N LYS A 2 -6.18 -0.29 5.83
CA LYS A 2 -6.28 -1.42 4.90
C LYS A 2 -7.35 -1.15 3.85
N TRP A 3 -7.05 -1.47 2.61
CA TRP A 3 -7.99 -1.49 1.49
C TRP A 3 -8.06 -2.91 0.92
N GLU A 4 -9.22 -3.26 0.38
CA GLU A 4 -9.43 -4.53 -0.30
C GLU A 4 -10.28 -4.34 -1.56
N THR A 5 -10.00 -5.15 -2.57
CA THR A 5 -10.77 -5.16 -3.82
C THR A 5 -10.72 -6.52 -4.47
N ARG A 6 -11.72 -6.79 -5.30
CA ARG A 6 -11.76 -8.01 -6.10
C ARG A 6 -10.75 -7.87 -7.24
N TYR A 7 -9.74 -8.73 -7.23
CA TYR A 7 -8.68 -8.73 -8.25
C TYR A 7 -9.01 -9.64 -9.42
N SER A 8 -9.64 -10.78 -9.14
CA SER A 8 -10.08 -11.74 -10.16
C SER A 8 -11.40 -12.42 -9.76
N SER A 9 -11.86 -13.38 -10.55
CA SER A 9 -13.08 -14.15 -10.22
C SER A 9 -12.94 -14.92 -8.90
N SER A 10 -11.72 -15.27 -8.50
CA SER A 10 -11.43 -16.12 -7.34
C SER A 10 -10.52 -15.47 -6.30
N GLU A 11 -9.98 -14.28 -6.56
CA GLU A 11 -8.96 -13.68 -5.70
C GLU A 11 -9.33 -12.26 -5.24
N MET A 12 -9.02 -11.99 -3.98
CA MET A 12 -9.11 -10.68 -3.37
C MET A 12 -7.71 -10.11 -3.17
N MET A 13 -7.51 -8.85 -3.55
CA MET A 13 -6.26 -8.13 -3.29
C MET A 13 -6.43 -7.20 -2.11
N TYR A 14 -5.37 -7.11 -1.31
CA TYR A 14 -5.30 -6.31 -0.11
C TYR A 14 -4.08 -5.41 -0.18
N VAL A 15 -4.26 -4.15 0.22
CA VAL A 15 -3.18 -3.21 0.48
C VAL A 15 -3.29 -2.76 1.92
N GLU A 16 -2.21 -2.87 2.68
CA GLU A 16 -2.19 -2.62 4.12
C GLU A 16 -1.01 -1.72 4.52
N VAL A 17 -1.30 -0.61 5.19
CA VAL A 17 -0.29 0.22 5.84
C VAL A 17 0.06 -0.37 7.20
N THR A 18 1.35 -0.63 7.40
CA THR A 18 1.97 -1.13 8.62
C THR A 18 2.86 -0.05 9.26
N ALA A 19 3.51 -0.36 10.38
CA ALA A 19 4.43 0.56 11.05
C ALA A 19 5.66 0.94 10.21
N THR A 20 6.09 0.07 9.28
CA THR A 20 7.36 0.22 8.55
C THR A 20 7.17 0.43 7.04
N GLY A 21 5.94 0.32 6.53
CA GLY A 21 5.66 0.48 5.12
C GLY A 21 4.29 -0.07 4.72
N VAL A 22 4.15 -0.41 3.45
CA VAL A 22 2.93 -0.91 2.83
C VAL A 22 3.12 -2.35 2.39
N LEU A 23 2.14 -3.19 2.66
CA LEU A 23 2.06 -4.57 2.21
C LEU A 23 1.00 -4.68 1.13
N SER A 24 1.27 -5.53 0.13
CA SER A 24 0.31 -5.92 -0.89
C SER A 24 0.26 -7.44 -1.01
N TYR A 25 -0.92 -8.03 -0.93
CA TYR A 25 -1.10 -9.49 -0.92
C TYR A 25 -2.46 -9.94 -1.44
N LEU A 26 -2.53 -11.17 -1.93
CA LEU A 26 -3.76 -11.82 -2.40
C LEU A 26 -4.32 -12.78 -1.33
N ASN A 27 -5.64 -12.97 -1.32
CA ASN A 27 -6.35 -14.00 -0.54
C ASN A 27 -6.02 -14.02 0.96
N SER A 28 -5.68 -12.86 1.52
CA SER A 28 -5.24 -12.70 2.91
C SER A 28 -3.92 -13.41 3.27
N ASP A 29 -3.14 -13.86 2.28
CA ASP A 29 -1.82 -14.47 2.49
C ASP A 29 -0.75 -13.39 2.69
N ARG A 30 -0.66 -12.90 3.94
CA ARG A 30 0.28 -11.85 4.34
C ARG A 30 1.74 -12.32 4.36
N GLU A 31 2.00 -13.63 4.42
CA GLU A 31 3.36 -14.17 4.43
C GLU A 31 4.03 -14.02 3.07
N ARG A 32 3.25 -14.09 1.99
CA ARG A 32 3.71 -13.90 0.61
C ARG A 32 3.53 -12.46 0.10
N ALA A 33 3.35 -11.51 1.01
CA ALA A 33 3.12 -10.11 0.66
C ALA A 33 4.35 -9.45 0.01
N THR A 34 4.11 -8.67 -1.04
CA THR A 34 5.07 -7.69 -1.52
C THR A 34 5.15 -6.55 -0.51
N ARG A 35 6.37 -6.13 -0.13
CA ARG A 35 6.59 -5.06 0.85
C ARG A 35 7.20 -3.85 0.16
N TYR A 36 6.60 -2.70 0.39
CA TYR A 36 7.08 -1.41 -0.08
C TYR A 36 7.38 -0.53 1.13
N SER A 37 8.60 0.00 1.23
CA SER A 37 8.88 1.05 2.21
C SER A 37 8.08 2.31 1.85
N PHE A 38 7.86 3.19 2.82
CA PHE A 38 7.20 4.46 2.53
C PHE A 38 7.95 5.29 1.48
N ALA A 39 9.28 5.18 1.41
CA ALA A 39 10.08 5.89 0.42
C ALA A 39 9.81 5.36 -0.99
N GLN A 40 9.78 4.03 -1.13
CA GLN A 40 9.44 3.37 -2.40
C GLN A 40 8.03 3.68 -2.87
N VAL A 41 7.07 3.81 -1.94
CA VAL A 41 5.69 4.22 -2.26
C VAL A 41 5.67 5.65 -2.82
N LEU A 42 6.44 6.56 -2.24
CA LEU A 42 6.54 7.95 -2.74
C LEU A 42 7.27 8.03 -4.09
N GLU A 43 8.29 7.19 -4.31
CA GLU A 43 9.01 7.04 -5.58
C GLU A 43 8.17 6.38 -6.68
N GLY A 44 7.01 5.83 -6.32
CA GLY A 44 6.04 5.28 -7.27
C GLY A 44 6.15 3.77 -7.53
N ALA A 45 6.90 3.04 -6.71
CA ALA A 45 7.08 1.59 -6.87
C ALA A 45 5.77 0.79 -6.82
N ALA A 46 4.74 1.31 -6.15
CA ALA A 46 3.42 0.70 -6.02
C ALA A 46 2.33 1.34 -6.90
N ASP A 47 2.66 2.36 -7.72
CA ASP A 47 1.66 3.18 -8.44
C ASP A 47 0.83 2.36 -9.43
N ASN A 48 1.49 1.51 -10.23
CA ASN A 48 0.79 0.69 -11.21
C ASN A 48 -0.12 -0.33 -10.54
N GLU A 49 0.35 -0.96 -9.47
CA GLU A 49 -0.41 -1.98 -8.76
C GLU A 49 -1.62 -1.36 -8.05
N VAL A 50 -1.38 -0.39 -7.17
CA VAL A 50 -2.43 0.24 -6.37
C VAL A 50 -3.36 1.08 -7.25
N GLY A 51 -2.79 1.85 -8.18
CA GLY A 51 -3.56 2.74 -9.06
C GLY A 51 -4.48 2.00 -10.03
N ASN A 52 -4.05 0.86 -10.57
CA ASN A 52 -4.89 0.07 -11.48
C ASN A 52 -5.91 -0.79 -10.74
N VAL A 53 -5.58 -1.28 -9.55
CA VAL A 53 -6.42 -2.24 -8.83
C VAL A 53 -7.41 -1.55 -7.87
N PHE A 54 -6.97 -0.52 -7.16
CA PHE A 54 -7.78 0.22 -6.17
C PHE A 54 -8.22 1.59 -6.67
N GLY A 55 -7.62 2.09 -7.75
CA GLY A 55 -7.91 3.40 -8.31
C GLY A 55 -6.96 4.50 -7.82
N ARG A 56 -6.99 5.63 -8.54
CA ARG A 56 -6.10 6.78 -8.31
C ARG A 56 -6.35 7.47 -6.97
N ASP A 57 -7.58 7.47 -6.46
CA ASP A 57 -7.92 8.10 -5.19
C ASP A 57 -7.25 7.37 -4.02
N ILE A 58 -7.28 6.04 -4.02
CA ILE A 58 -6.61 5.21 -3.00
C ILE A 58 -5.10 5.35 -3.10
N LEU A 59 -4.55 5.43 -4.31
CA LEU A 59 -3.12 5.71 -4.49
C LEU A 59 -2.72 7.07 -3.89
N ALA A 60 -3.53 8.11 -4.08
CA ALA A 60 -3.27 9.43 -3.52
C ALA A 60 -3.36 9.43 -1.98
N GLU A 61 -4.33 8.72 -1.41
CA GLU A 61 -4.45 8.51 0.03
C GLU A 61 -3.21 7.78 0.59
N LEU A 62 -2.79 6.69 -0.08
CA LEU A 62 -1.62 5.90 0.29
C LEU A 62 -0.34 6.76 0.32
N LYS A 63 -0.12 7.57 -0.71
CA LYS A 63 1.02 8.51 -0.78
C LYS A 63 0.95 9.57 0.31
N THR A 64 -0.24 10.07 0.62
CA THR A 64 -0.44 11.02 1.73
C THR A 64 -0.04 10.39 3.07
N VAL A 65 -0.40 9.13 3.30
CA VAL A 65 0.01 8.39 4.50
C VAL A 65 1.52 8.17 4.51
N ALA A 66 2.12 7.73 3.41
CA ALA A 66 3.56 7.54 3.29
C ALA A 66 4.35 8.83 3.57
N GLN A 67 3.87 9.97 3.05
CA GLN A 67 4.45 11.28 3.29
C GLN A 67 4.37 11.70 4.76
N LYS A 68 3.26 11.42 5.45
CA LYS A 68 3.14 11.68 6.89
C LYS A 68 4.13 10.85 7.71
N HIS A 69 4.39 9.60 7.32
CA HIS A 69 5.34 8.73 8.02
C HIS A 69 6.81 9.14 7.81
N ILE A 70 7.18 9.65 6.63
CA ILE A 70 8.54 10.12 6.35
C ILE A 70 8.76 11.57 6.82
N GLY A 71 7.74 12.42 6.67
CA GLY A 71 7.78 13.83 7.03
C GLY A 71 7.49 14.11 8.51
N ALA A 72 7.02 13.13 9.28
CA ALA A 72 6.99 13.25 10.73
C ALA A 72 8.44 13.23 11.25
N PRO A 73 8.92 14.30 11.91
CA PRO A 73 10.18 14.20 12.63
C PRO A 73 10.07 13.06 13.64
N ALA A 74 11.05 12.15 13.63
CA ALA A 74 11.23 11.20 14.72
C ALA A 74 11.19 11.99 16.03
N LYS A 75 10.12 11.82 16.80
CA LYS A 75 9.97 12.52 18.08
C LYS A 75 11.13 12.07 18.97
N PRO A 76 11.93 13.01 19.52
CA PRO A 76 13.02 12.67 20.44
C PRO A 76 12.51 12.05 21.74
#